data_AF-A0A484ZG11-F1
#
_entry.id   AF-A0A484ZG11-F1
#
_cell.length_a   1.000
_cell.length_b   1.000
_cell.length_c   1.000
_cell.angle_alpha   90.00
_cell.angle_beta   90.00
_cell.angle_gamma   90.00
#
_symmetry.space_group_name_H-M   'P 1'
#
loop_
_entity.id
_entity.type
_entity.pdbx_description
1 polymer ?
#
loop_
_entity_poly.entity_id
_entity_poly.type
_entity_poly.pdbx_seq_one_letter_code
_entity_poly.pdbx_strand_id
1 'polypeptide(L)'
;MNSLEQRAKAFATQVHQNANQLRKYTNAPYIVHPAAVAELVRSVPHSPEMIAAAWLHDTVEDTQVTLDDIAQRFGTVVCRLCRNAD
;
A
#
# COMPACT_ATOMS: atom_id res chain seq x y z
N MET A 1 7.02 -6.52 18.06
CA MET A 1 5.94 -5.73 17.41
C MET A 1 6.38 -5.44 15.99
N ASN A 2 5.54 -5.71 14.99
CA ASN A 2 5.85 -5.36 13.59
C ASN A 2 5.68 -3.85 13.40
N SER A 3 6.56 -3.21 12.63
CA SER A 3 6.45 -1.78 12.32
C SER A 3 5.19 -1.48 11.49
N LEU A 4 4.77 -0.20 11.47
CA LEU A 4 3.65 0.25 10.64
C LEU A 4 3.84 -0.16 9.17
N GLU A 5 5.05 0.04 8.66
CA GLU A 5 5.44 -0.35 7.31
C GLU A 5 5.34 -1.87 7.08
N GLN A 6 5.89 -2.69 7.98
CA GLN A 6 5.84 -4.15 7.84
C GLN A 6 4.39 -4.65 7.79
N ARG A 7 3.52 -4.05 8.59
CA ARG A 7 2.07 -4.36 8.58
C ARG A 7 1.42 -3.93 7.27
N ALA A 8 1.72 -2.74 6.77
CA ALA A 8 1.18 -2.23 5.51
C ALA A 8 1.61 -3.09 4.31
N LYS A 9 2.91 -3.40 4.21
CA LYS A 9 3.46 -4.29 3.18
C LYS A 9 2.80 -5.66 3.19
N ALA A 10 2.69 -6.29 4.36
CA ALA A 10 2.08 -7.62 4.48
C ALA A 10 0.60 -7.60 4.06
N PHE A 11 -0.14 -6.57 4.48
CA PHE A 11 -1.54 -6.40 4.10
C PHE A 11 -1.70 -6.19 2.59
N ALA A 12 -0.99 -5.24 1.99
CA ALA A 12 -1.04 -5.00 0.54
C ALA A 12 -0.68 -6.26 -0.27
N THR A 13 0.36 -6.98 0.17
CA THR A 13 0.77 -8.26 -0.46
C THR A 13 -0.39 -9.25 -0.47
N GLN A 14 -1.03 -9.46 0.69
CA GLN A 14 -2.14 -10.40 0.83
C GLN A 14 -3.35 -10.00 0.00
N VAL A 15 -3.71 -8.71 0.00
CA VAL A 15 -4.91 -8.21 -0.68
C VAL A 15 -4.75 -8.34 -2.19
N HIS A 16 -3.63 -7.90 -2.77
CA HIS A 16 -3.37 -8.03 -4.20
C HIS A 16 -3.23 -9.50 -4.64
N GLN A 17 -2.66 -10.37 -3.79
CA GLN A 17 -2.63 -11.81 -4.03
C GLN A 17 -4.04 -12.43 -4.04
N ASN A 18 -4.90 -12.07 -3.08
CA ASN A 18 -6.29 -12.56 -3.03
C ASN A 18 -7.11 -12.10 -4.25
N ALA A 19 -6.80 -10.93 -4.80
CA ALA A 19 -7.39 -10.43 -6.03
C ALA A 19 -6.81 -11.09 -7.30
N ASN A 20 -5.84 -11.99 -7.18
CA ASN A 20 -5.06 -12.57 -8.29
C ASN A 20 -4.47 -11.49 -9.22
N GLN A 21 -4.09 -10.34 -8.68
CA GLN A 21 -3.68 -9.19 -9.47
C GLN A 21 -2.24 -9.36 -9.96
N LEU A 22 -2.02 -9.11 -11.25
CA LEU A 22 -0.72 -9.16 -11.91
C LEU A 22 -0.39 -7.82 -12.56
N ARG A 23 0.89 -7.50 -12.67
CA ARG A 23 1.37 -6.34 -13.44
C ARG A 23 1.04 -6.54 -14.92
N LYS A 24 0.51 -5.49 -15.54
CA LYS A 24 0.33 -5.40 -17.00
C LYS A 24 1.67 -5.70 -17.70
N TYR A 25 1.61 -6.41 -18.83
CA TYR A 25 2.73 -6.76 -19.72
C TYR A 25 3.80 -7.73 -19.19
N THR A 26 3.97 -7.87 -17.87
CA THR A 26 5.03 -8.71 -17.29
C THR A 26 4.52 -9.95 -16.57
N ASN A 27 3.22 -9.99 -16.22
CA ASN A 27 2.61 -11.03 -15.38
C ASN A 27 3.29 -11.23 -14.02
N ALA A 28 4.10 -10.28 -13.56
CA ALA A 28 4.70 -10.31 -12.24
C ALA A 28 3.62 -10.07 -11.16
N PRO A 29 3.80 -10.58 -9.93
CA PRO A 29 2.91 -10.26 -8.81
C PRO A 29 2.75 -8.74 -8.64
N TYR A 30 1.51 -8.27 -8.47
CA TYR A 30 1.23 -6.82 -8.47
C TYR A 30 2.03 -6.05 -7.40
N ILE A 31 2.31 -6.69 -6.26
CA ILE A 31 3.07 -6.13 -5.14
C ILE A 31 4.44 -5.54 -5.52
N VAL A 32 5.01 -5.94 -6.67
CA VAL A 32 6.24 -5.33 -7.21
C VAL A 32 6.07 -3.83 -7.49
N HIS A 33 4.87 -3.39 -7.89
CA HIS A 33 4.56 -1.96 -8.07
C HIS A 33 4.60 -1.18 -6.75
N PRO A 34 3.77 -1.48 -5.72
CA PRO A 34 3.86 -0.80 -4.42
C PRO A 34 5.26 -0.85 -3.80
N ALA A 35 6.02 -1.94 -4.02
CA ALA A 35 7.41 -2.03 -3.58
C ALA A 35 8.30 -0.94 -4.21
N ALA A 36 8.22 -0.76 -5.53
CA ALA A 36 8.99 0.26 -6.23
C ALA A 36 8.61 1.68 -5.76
N VAL A 37 7.31 1.95 -5.57
CA VAL A 37 6.83 3.24 -5.05
C VAL A 37 7.32 3.49 -3.62
N ALA A 38 7.31 2.47 -2.76
CA ALA A 38 7.83 2.58 -1.40
C ALA A 38 9.34 2.90 -1.38
N GLU A 39 10.14 2.31 -2.28
CA GLU A 39 11.57 2.68 -2.41
C GLU A 39 11.75 4.12 -2.89
N LEU A 40 10.91 4.60 -3.82
CA LEU A 40 10.95 5.99 -4.26
C LEU A 40 10.64 6.96 -3.11
N VAL A 41 9.64 6.66 -2.28
CA VAL A 41 9.32 7.47 -1.09
C VAL A 41 10.46 7.46 -0.09
N ARG A 42 11.17 6.32 0.08
CA ARG A 42 12.36 6.25 0.95
C ARG A 42 13.53 7.10 0.46
N SER A 43 13.58 7.43 -0.83
CA SER A 43 14.66 8.23 -1.43
C SER A 43 14.58 9.72 -1.08
N VAL A 44 13.47 10.18 -0.49
CA VAL A 44 13.23 11.56 -0.08
C VAL A 44 12.95 11.63 1.43
N PRO A 45 13.00 12.82 2.08
CA PRO A 45 12.52 12.95 3.46
C PRO A 45 11.08 12.44 3.59
N HIS A 46 10.86 11.50 4.50
CA HIS A 46 9.59 10.76 4.61
C HIS A 46 9.22 10.47 6.06
N SER A 47 7.94 10.15 6.27
CA SER A 47 7.45 9.58 7.52
C SER A 47 7.10 8.08 7.35
N PRO A 48 7.00 7.31 8.44
CA PRO A 48 6.51 5.93 8.39
C PRO A 48 5.13 5.79 7.74
N GLU A 49 4.25 6.78 7.94
CA GLU A 49 2.91 6.84 7.33
C GLU A 49 2.97 7.05 5.82
N MET A 50 3.95 7.83 5.32
CA MET A 50 4.16 7.99 3.87
C MET A 50 4.58 6.68 3.21
N ILE A 51 5.51 5.93 3.82
CA ILE A 51 5.90 4.62 3.30
C ILE A 51 4.73 3.63 3.40
N ALA A 52 3.99 3.63 4.51
CA ALA A 52 2.81 2.79 4.65
C ALA A 52 1.75 3.11 3.58
N ALA A 53 1.49 4.39 3.31
CA ALA A 53 0.57 4.81 2.25
C ALA A 53 1.06 4.39 0.86
N ALA A 54 2.37 4.47 0.59
CA ALA A 54 2.95 3.98 -0.66
C ALA A 54 2.72 2.47 -0.87
N TRP A 55 2.78 1.67 0.20
CA TRP A 55 2.41 0.25 0.12
C TRP A 55 0.92 0.02 -0.14
N LEU A 56 0.05 0.94 0.29
CA LEU A 56 -1.40 0.75 0.36
C LEU A 56 -2.18 1.48 -0.74
N HIS A 57 -1.57 2.39 -1.50
CA HIS A 57 -2.29 3.31 -2.40
C HIS A 57 -3.26 2.58 -3.34
N ASP A 58 -2.79 1.59 -4.09
CA ASP A 58 -3.62 0.81 -5.02
C ASP A 58 -4.58 -0.18 -4.33
N THR A 59 -4.48 -0.40 -3.02
CA THR A 59 -5.40 -1.36 -2.36
C THR A 59 -6.83 -0.86 -2.38
N VAL A 60 -7.05 0.45 -2.28
CA VAL A 60 -8.41 1.02 -2.30
C VAL A 60 -8.97 1.09 -3.71
N GLU A 61 -8.11 1.36 -4.70
CA GLU A 61 -8.51 1.50 -6.11
C GLU A 61 -8.74 0.15 -6.80
N ASP A 62 -7.85 -0.81 -6.59
CA ASP A 62 -7.80 -2.05 -7.39
C ASP A 62 -8.42 -3.26 -6.69
N THR A 63 -8.89 -3.11 -5.45
CA THR A 63 -9.31 -4.23 -4.61
C THR A 63 -10.58 -3.90 -3.81
N GLN A 64 -11.04 -4.83 -2.97
CA GLN A 64 -12.22 -4.63 -2.13
C GLN A 64 -11.94 -3.84 -0.84
N VAL A 65 -10.69 -3.42 -0.61
CA VAL A 65 -10.31 -2.65 0.58
C VAL A 65 -10.93 -1.26 0.53
N THR A 66 -11.51 -0.81 1.63
CA THR A 66 -12.10 0.52 1.75
C THR A 66 -11.19 1.49 2.51
N LEU A 67 -11.41 2.80 2.35
CA LEU A 67 -10.72 3.80 3.16
C LEU A 67 -10.99 3.63 4.67
N ASP A 68 -12.17 3.10 5.04
CA ASP A 68 -12.51 2.79 6.43
C ASP A 68 -11.66 1.63 6.96
N ASP A 69 -11.41 0.60 6.15
CA ASP A 69 -10.47 -0.48 6.50
C ASP A 69 -9.06 0.08 6.78
N ILE A 70 -8.59 1.01 5.92
CA ILE A 70 -7.29 1.65 6.10
C ILE A 70 -7.26 2.47 7.39
N ALA A 71 -8.31 3.27 7.65
CA ALA A 71 -8.39 4.09 8.86
C ALA A 71 -8.38 3.25 10.13
N GLN A 72 -9.12 2.15 10.16
CA GLN A 72 -9.19 1.24 11.32
C GLN A 72 -7.88 0.47 11.55
N ARG A 73 -7.18 0.06 10.48
CA ARG A 73 -5.98 -0.78 10.58
C ARG A 73 -4.69 0.03 10.75
N PHE A 74 -4.58 1.17 10.08
CA PHE A 74 -3.33 1.93 9.93
C PHE A 74 -3.43 3.37 10.41
N GLY A 75 -4.62 3.83 10.79
CA GLY A 75 -4.87 5.16 11.34
C GLY A 75 -5.28 6.20 10.29
N THR A 76 -5.79 7.33 10.78
CA THR A 76 -6.38 8.39 9.95
C THR A 76 -5.36 9.10 9.08
N VAL A 77 -4.09 9.19 9.50
CA VAL A 77 -3.03 9.82 8.70
C VAL A 77 -2.75 9.01 7.44
N VAL A 78 -2.60 7.69 7.56
CA VAL A 78 -2.38 6.79 6.41
C VAL A 78 -3.61 6.80 5.49
N CYS A 79 -4.82 6.71 6.05
CA CYS A 79 -6.07 6.82 5.28
C CYS A 79 -6.14 8.12 4.46
N ARG A 80 -5.79 9.26 5.06
CA ARG A 80 -5.76 10.56 4.37
C ARG A 80 -4.71 10.59 3.26
N LEU A 81 -3.54 9.97 3.47
CA LEU A 81 -2.51 9.88 2.43
C LEU A 81 -2.95 8.99 1.27
N CYS A 82 -3.56 7.83 1.54
CA CYS A 82 -4.10 6.95 0.49
C CYS A 82 -5.22 7.61 -0.32
N ARG A 83 -6.09 8.40 0.31
CA ARG A 83 -7.15 9.16 -0.40
C ARG A 83 -6.60 10.16 -1.43
N ASN A 84 -5.40 10.66 -1.22
CA ASN A 84 -4.79 11.70 -2.05
C ASN A 84 -3.69 11.13 -2.98
N ALA A 85 -3.65 9.81 -3.17
CA ALA A 85 -2.60 9.13 -3.91
C ALA A 85 -2.92 8.94 -5.41
N ASP A 86 -4.18 9.19 -5.82
CA ASP A 86 -4.70 9.13 -7.19
C ASP A 86 -4.09 10.18 -8.16
#